data_AF-A0A430CW59-F1
#
_entry.id   AF-A0A430CW59-F1
#
_cell.length_a   1.000
_cell.length_b   1.000
_cell.length_c   1.000
_cell.angle_alpha   90.00
_cell.angle_beta   90.00
_cell.angle_gamma   90.00
#
_symmetry.space_group_name_H-M   'P 1'
#
loop_
_entity.id
_entity.type
_entity.pdbx_description
1 polymer ?
#
loop_
_entity_poly.entity_id
_entity_poly.type
_entity_poly.pdbx_seq_one_letter_code
_entity_poly.pdbx_strand_id
1 'polypeptide(L)'
;MTDKEVAVLHLLARGHDVKSAAAELGLSIHTVHERLREARRKTGASSSRGAARLLIDGAAPNFSGSEKSGVLPRPVEDQPPVQSRIGATGGSRFLGRWGMPMMISAITTIAILAATHLTSGDAAKPAGPPRVISTSPAANRVISAGPISLKVTFDRPMRRDSYSFVYASPETYPDCGRNQPVQSADGRTFTLTCSVQSGRSYEVWFNSPAYRNFVDENGAPATPYRLQFRVK
;
A
#
# COMPACT_ATOMS: atom_id res chain seq x y z
N MET A 1 -27.88 2.30 -13.75
CA MET A 1 -27.09 3.51 -13.44
C MET A 1 -27.78 4.72 -14.04
N THR A 2 -27.59 5.91 -13.49
CA THR A 2 -28.13 7.15 -14.09
C THR A 2 -27.11 7.79 -15.04
N ASP A 3 -27.57 8.53 -16.05
CA ASP A 3 -26.69 9.25 -17.00
C ASP A 3 -25.74 10.21 -16.28
N LYS A 4 -26.22 10.79 -15.17
CA LYS A 4 -25.47 11.67 -14.27
C LYS A 4 -24.33 10.96 -13.53
N GLU A 5 -24.49 9.69 -13.17
CA GLU A 5 -23.43 8.86 -12.57
C GLU A 5 -22.41 8.41 -13.61
N VAL A 6 -22.89 8.03 -14.80
CA VAL A 6 -22.06 7.61 -15.93
C VAL A 6 -21.16 8.75 -16.39
N ALA A 7 -21.67 9.97 -16.49
CA ALA A 7 -20.89 11.16 -16.86
C ALA A 7 -19.70 11.40 -15.91
N VAL A 8 -19.92 11.30 -14.60
CA VAL A 8 -18.86 11.48 -13.60
C VAL A 8 -17.81 10.37 -13.73
N LEU A 9 -18.23 9.12 -13.88
CA LEU A 9 -17.30 8.00 -14.00
C LEU A 9 -16.49 8.04 -15.30
N HIS A 10 -17.06 8.53 -16.41
CA HIS A 10 -16.29 8.76 -17.64
C HIS A 10 -15.18 9.80 -17.45
N LEU A 11 -15.42 10.86 -16.69
CA LEU A 11 -14.37 11.85 -16.39
C LEU A 11 -13.25 11.23 -15.56
N LEU A 12 -13.59 10.40 -14.56
CA LEU A 12 -12.59 9.67 -13.78
C LEU A 12 -11.79 8.65 -14.59
N ALA A 13 -12.45 7.97 -15.54
CA ALA A 13 -11.81 7.08 -16.49
C ALA A 13 -10.79 7.82 -17.39
N ARG A 14 -11.10 9.07 -17.77
CA ARG A 14 -10.21 9.96 -18.52
C ARG A 14 -9.11 10.60 -17.67
N GLY A 15 -9.04 10.26 -16.38
CA GLY A 15 -7.99 10.73 -15.47
C GLY A 15 -8.33 11.98 -14.67
N HIS A 16 -9.54 12.51 -14.78
CA HIS A 16 -9.98 13.62 -13.93
C HIS A 16 -10.11 13.17 -12.46
N ASP A 17 -9.79 14.08 -11.55
CA ASP A 17 -10.12 13.92 -10.13
C ASP A 17 -11.52 14.48 -9.84
N VAL A 18 -11.99 14.32 -8.59
CA VAL A 18 -13.33 14.77 -8.20
C VAL A 18 -13.48 16.29 -8.35
N LYS A 19 -12.43 17.06 -8.07
CA LYS A 19 -12.44 18.52 -8.11
C LYS A 19 -12.56 19.04 -9.54
N SER A 20 -11.76 18.50 -10.45
CA SER A 20 -11.80 18.81 -11.88
C SER A 20 -13.08 18.28 -12.54
N ALA A 21 -13.58 17.11 -12.15
CA ALA A 21 -14.87 16.62 -12.65
C ALA A 21 -16.05 17.50 -12.18
N ALA A 22 -15.98 18.06 -10.97
CA ALA A 22 -16.96 19.02 -10.47
C ALA A 22 -16.94 20.33 -11.27
N ALA A 23 -15.75 20.85 -11.59
CA ALA A 23 -15.58 22.03 -12.42
C ALA A 23 -16.12 21.81 -13.85
N GLU A 24 -15.82 20.66 -14.45
CA GLU A 24 -16.26 20.29 -15.80
C GLU A 24 -17.79 20.15 -15.90
N LEU A 25 -18.42 19.57 -14.89
CA LEU A 25 -19.86 19.33 -14.88
C LEU A 25 -20.67 20.52 -14.33
N GLY A 26 -20.01 21.58 -13.87
CA GLY A 26 -20.67 22.73 -13.22
C GLY A 26 -21.41 22.33 -11.92
N LEU A 27 -20.90 21.35 -11.18
CA LEU A 27 -21.53 20.81 -9.97
C LEU A 27 -20.69 21.08 -8.73
N SER A 28 -21.31 21.01 -7.56
CA SER A 28 -20.55 20.99 -6.31
C SER A 28 -19.77 19.68 -6.18
N ILE A 29 -18.57 19.76 -5.58
CA ILE A 29 -17.74 18.58 -5.25
C ILE A 29 -18.52 17.55 -4.43
N HIS A 30 -19.37 18.03 -3.51
CA HIS A 30 -20.21 17.16 -2.68
C HIS A 30 -21.22 16.37 -3.53
N THR A 31 -21.86 17.02 -4.50
CA THR A 31 -22.77 16.34 -5.45
C THR A 31 -22.06 15.27 -6.26
N VAL A 32 -20.81 15.52 -6.67
CA VAL A 32 -19.99 14.53 -7.38
C VAL A 32 -19.66 13.33 -6.47
N HIS A 33 -19.32 13.56 -5.20
CA HIS A 33 -19.08 12.49 -4.23
C HIS A 33 -20.30 11.62 -3.98
N GLU A 34 -21.49 12.21 -3.84
CA GLU A 34 -22.73 11.45 -3.67
C GLU A 34 -23.05 10.59 -4.90
N ARG A 35 -22.90 11.14 -6.12
CA ARG A 35 -23.05 10.36 -7.37
C ARG A 35 -22.05 9.21 -7.46
N LEU A 36 -20.81 9.41 -7.02
CA LEU A 36 -19.80 8.36 -6.97
C LEU A 36 -20.07 7.30 -5.90
N ARG A 37 -20.71 7.68 -4.79
CA ARG A 37 -21.16 6.75 -3.76
C ARG A 37 -22.31 5.89 -4.28
N GLU A 38 -23.29 6.49 -4.96
CA GLU A 38 -24.39 5.77 -5.59
C GLU A 38 -23.91 4.85 -6.71
N ALA A 39 -22.99 5.33 -7.55
CA ALA A 39 -22.41 4.53 -8.62
C ALA A 39 -21.69 3.28 -8.06
N ARG A 40 -20.89 3.43 -7.00
CA ARG A 40 -20.26 2.28 -6.31
C ARG A 40 -21.26 1.30 -5.72
N ARG A 41 -22.34 1.80 -5.09
CA ARG A 41 -23.41 0.92 -4.58
C ARG A 41 -24.06 0.10 -5.70
N LYS A 42 -24.27 0.71 -6.87
CA LYS A 42 -24.92 0.06 -8.03
C LYS A 42 -23.98 -0.91 -8.76
N THR A 43 -22.69 -0.61 -8.83
CA THR A 43 -21.70 -1.46 -9.53
C THR A 43 -21.05 -2.50 -8.62
N GLY A 44 -21.19 -2.40 -7.30
CA GLY A 44 -20.49 -3.26 -6.34
C GLY A 44 -18.99 -2.96 -6.23
N ALA A 45 -18.49 -1.91 -6.88
CA ALA A 45 -17.07 -1.57 -6.87
C ALA A 45 -16.64 -1.00 -5.52
N SER A 46 -15.51 -1.48 -5.00
CA SER A 46 -14.90 -0.97 -3.77
C SER A 46 -14.33 0.45 -3.90
N SER A 47 -14.10 0.93 -5.14
CA SER A 47 -13.57 2.26 -5.40
C SER A 47 -14.23 2.93 -6.61
N SER A 48 -14.26 4.26 -6.62
CA SER A 48 -14.83 5.06 -7.72
C SER A 48 -14.04 4.91 -9.02
N ARG A 49 -12.71 4.70 -8.93
CA ARG A 49 -11.86 4.37 -10.08
C ARG A 49 -12.09 2.95 -10.58
N GLY A 50 -12.34 2.00 -9.67
CA GLY A 50 -12.79 0.66 -10.03
C GLY A 50 -14.14 0.68 -10.75
N ALA A 51 -15.10 1.47 -10.25
CA ALA A 51 -16.39 1.66 -10.91
C ALA A 51 -16.25 2.28 -12.32
N ALA A 52 -15.31 3.23 -12.48
CA ALA A 52 -15.04 3.83 -13.78
C ALA A 52 -14.43 2.85 -14.78
N ARG A 53 -13.57 1.92 -14.33
CA ARG A 53 -13.04 0.84 -15.17
C ARG A 53 -14.13 -0.14 -15.59
N LEU A 54 -14.97 -0.57 -14.66
CA LEU A 54 -16.09 -1.48 -14.96
C LEU A 54 -17.06 -0.89 -15.99
N LEU A 55 -17.24 0.44 -16.01
CA LEU A 55 -18.04 1.11 -17.03
C LEU A 55 -17.44 1.03 -18.43
N ILE A 56 -16.13 1.15 -18.57
CA ILE A 56 -15.45 1.08 -19.88
C ILE A 56 -15.52 -0.35 -20.41
N ASP A 57 -15.43 -1.34 -19.52
CA ASP A 57 -15.39 -2.76 -19.86
C ASP A 57 -16.79 -3.39 -20.08
N GLY A 58 -17.87 -2.63 -19.87
CA GLY A 58 -19.26 -3.09 -20.12
C GLY A 58 -19.75 -4.26 -19.27
N ALA A 59 -19.04 -4.61 -18.19
CA ALA A 59 -19.29 -5.83 -17.43
C ALA A 59 -20.29 -5.61 -16.29
N ALA A 60 -21.46 -6.23 -16.41
CA ALA A 60 -22.38 -6.47 -15.29
C ALA A 60 -21.80 -7.52 -14.30
N PRO A 61 -22.25 -7.53 -13.03
CA PRO A 61 -21.44 -7.94 -11.90
C PRO A 61 -21.55 -9.43 -11.62
N ASN A 62 -20.42 -10.09 -11.34
CA ASN A 62 -20.41 -11.35 -10.61
C ASN A 62 -19.39 -11.25 -9.46
N PHE A 63 -19.93 -11.49 -8.26
CA PHE A 63 -19.28 -11.41 -6.95
C PHE A 63 -18.37 -12.62 -6.68
N SER A 64 -17.26 -12.37 -5.98
CA SER A 64 -16.74 -13.16 -4.83
C SER A 64 -15.37 -12.58 -4.45
N GLY A 65 -14.95 -12.47 -3.19
CA GLY A 65 -15.58 -12.74 -1.91
C GLY A 65 -14.64 -12.26 -0.78
N SER A 66 -15.25 -11.77 0.30
CA SER A 66 -14.81 -11.75 1.70
C SER A 66 -13.31 -11.81 2.07
N GLU A 67 -12.88 -10.82 2.86
CA GLU A 67 -12.21 -11.13 4.13
C GLU A 67 -12.66 -10.15 5.23
N LYS A 68 -12.88 -10.73 6.41
CA LYS A 68 -13.73 -10.22 7.49
C LYS A 68 -12.81 -9.62 8.56
N SER A 69 -13.01 -8.36 8.93
CA SER A 69 -12.52 -7.83 10.22
C SER A 69 -13.73 -7.49 11.07
N GLY A 70 -13.89 -8.28 12.14
CA GLY A 70 -15.01 -8.20 13.06
C GLY A 70 -14.92 -6.95 13.93
N VAL A 71 -16.03 -6.24 14.02
CA VAL A 71 -16.36 -5.38 15.16
C VAL A 71 -17.81 -5.68 15.49
N LEU A 72 -18.03 -6.40 16.59
CA LEU A 72 -19.35 -6.40 17.24
C LEU A 72 -19.42 -5.17 18.16
N PRO A 73 -20.48 -4.35 18.06
CA PRO A 73 -20.79 -3.37 19.08
C PRO A 73 -21.53 -4.05 20.23
N ARG A 74 -21.34 -3.57 21.46
CA ARG A 74 -22.29 -3.83 22.55
C ARG A 74 -22.93 -2.51 23.03
N PRO A 75 -24.23 -2.51 23.34
CA PRO A 75 -24.96 -1.29 23.70
C PRO A 75 -24.75 -0.90 25.17
N VAL A 76 -24.98 0.39 25.40
CA VAL A 76 -25.08 1.08 26.69
C VAL A 76 -26.42 0.72 27.35
N GLU A 77 -26.41 0.43 28.66
CA GLU A 77 -27.61 0.46 29.53
C GLU A 77 -27.20 1.03 30.91
N ASP A 78 -28.10 1.84 31.48
CA ASP A 78 -27.93 2.81 32.56
C ASP A 78 -28.06 2.27 34.02
N GLN A 79 -27.14 2.73 34.90
CA GLN A 79 -27.34 3.30 36.28
C GLN A 79 -28.01 2.48 37.47
N PRO A 80 -27.94 2.93 38.77
CA PRO A 80 -27.16 2.34 39.89
C PRO A 80 -28.09 1.99 41.12
N PRO A 81 -27.78 2.12 42.45
CA PRO A 81 -26.55 2.20 43.28
C PRO A 81 -26.56 1.18 44.48
N VAL A 82 -25.57 1.26 45.41
CA VAL A 82 -25.72 1.28 46.90
C VAL A 82 -24.47 0.75 47.63
N GLN A 83 -24.13 1.47 48.70
CA GLN A 83 -22.97 1.37 49.58
C GLN A 83 -23.04 0.24 50.62
N SER A 84 -21.85 -0.16 51.09
CA SER A 84 -21.42 -0.51 52.46
C SER A 84 -22.33 -1.35 53.38
N ARG A 85 -21.78 -2.43 53.95
CA ARG A 85 -21.84 -2.71 55.40
C ARG A 85 -20.89 -3.82 55.86
N ILE A 86 -20.50 -3.65 57.12
CA ILE A 86 -19.56 -4.38 57.97
C ILE A 86 -20.27 -5.58 58.65
N GLY A 87 -19.50 -6.61 59.04
CA GLY A 87 -19.85 -7.62 60.06
C GLY A 87 -19.52 -9.05 59.63
N ALA A 88 -18.37 -9.63 59.96
CA ALA A 88 -17.97 -10.24 61.25
C ALA A 88 -18.77 -11.49 61.65
N THR A 89 -18.09 -12.65 61.71
CA THR A 89 -18.14 -13.70 62.75
C THR A 89 -17.38 -14.92 62.19
N GLY A 90 -16.22 -15.29 62.74
CA GLY A 90 -16.07 -16.25 63.85
C GLY A 90 -15.63 -17.61 63.27
N GLY A 91 -14.58 -18.30 63.69
CA GLY A 91 -13.57 -18.11 64.72
C GLY A 91 -12.68 -19.36 64.77
N SER A 92 -11.45 -19.19 65.26
CA SER A 92 -10.58 -20.24 65.85
C SER A 92 -10.14 -21.40 64.92
N ARG A 93 -8.88 -21.86 64.89
CA ARG A 93 -8.02 -22.26 66.00
C ARG A 93 -6.55 -22.34 65.54
N PHE A 94 -5.66 -21.78 66.35
CA PHE A 94 -4.42 -22.39 66.89
C PHE A 94 -3.57 -23.30 65.97
N LEU A 95 -2.37 -22.87 65.59
CA LEU A 95 -1.08 -22.99 66.31
C LEU A 95 -0.42 -24.38 66.19
N GLY A 96 0.84 -24.36 65.76
CA GLY A 96 1.76 -25.51 65.77
C GLY A 96 2.71 -25.43 64.57
N ARG A 97 3.69 -24.52 64.48
CA ARG A 97 4.89 -24.35 65.30
C ARG A 97 5.80 -25.61 65.25
N TRP A 98 6.90 -25.46 64.50
CA TRP A 98 8.26 -26.02 64.65
C TRP A 98 8.78 -26.93 63.52
N GLY A 99 10.01 -26.62 63.11
CA GLY A 99 10.91 -27.57 62.45
C GLY A 99 11.43 -27.15 61.08
N MET A 100 12.28 -26.13 61.03
CA MET A 100 13.39 -26.13 60.05
C MET A 100 14.51 -26.96 60.72
N PRO A 101 15.16 -27.89 60.01
CA PRO A 101 16.44 -27.53 59.43
C PRO A 101 16.68 -28.06 58.00
N MET A 102 17.52 -27.30 57.30
CA MET A 102 18.39 -27.62 56.16
C MET A 102 18.36 -29.05 55.59
N MET A 103 18.28 -29.16 54.25
CA MET A 103 19.30 -29.83 53.41
C MET A 103 18.99 -29.63 51.92
N ILE A 104 19.92 -28.96 51.23
CA ILE A 104 20.40 -29.14 49.84
C ILE A 104 19.45 -29.91 48.89
N SER A 105 18.91 -29.21 47.89
CA SER A 105 18.85 -29.76 46.53
C SER A 105 18.81 -28.63 45.49
N ALA A 106 19.77 -28.71 44.58
CA ALA A 106 20.03 -27.77 43.51
C ALA A 106 18.85 -27.70 42.53
N ILE A 107 18.30 -26.49 42.34
CA ILE A 107 17.50 -26.17 41.15
C ILE A 107 17.98 -24.81 40.61
N THR A 108 18.42 -24.88 39.36
CA THR A 108 19.01 -23.89 38.47
C THR A 108 18.40 -22.49 38.52
N THR A 109 19.23 -21.47 38.79
CA THR A 109 18.95 -20.08 38.40
C THR A 109 20.22 -19.44 37.83
N ILE A 110 20.43 -19.57 36.52
CA ILE A 110 21.22 -18.59 35.79
C ILE A 110 20.23 -17.57 35.23
N ALA A 111 20.03 -16.50 35.99
CA ALA A 111 19.42 -15.28 35.50
C ALA A 111 20.43 -14.56 34.58
N ILE A 112 20.35 -14.77 33.27
CA ILE A 112 20.93 -13.83 32.30
C ILE A 112 19.80 -12.90 31.86
N LEU A 113 19.63 -11.83 32.62
CA LEU A 113 19.02 -10.59 32.14
C LEU A 113 20.04 -9.92 31.21
N ALA A 114 20.10 -10.37 29.95
CA ALA A 114 20.70 -9.59 28.87
C ALA A 114 19.54 -9.04 28.05
N ALA A 115 19.03 -7.89 28.49
CA ALA A 115 18.21 -7.03 27.64
C ALA A 115 19.09 -6.61 26.45
N THR A 116 18.99 -7.33 25.34
CA THR A 116 19.48 -6.83 24.06
C THR A 116 18.59 -5.65 23.71
N HIS A 117 19.12 -4.45 23.96
CA HIS A 117 18.55 -3.22 23.44
C HIS A 117 18.40 -3.39 21.94
N LEU A 118 17.15 -3.57 21.48
CA LEU A 118 16.78 -3.31 20.11
C LEU A 118 17.08 -1.84 19.87
N THR A 119 18.28 -1.57 19.35
CA THR A 119 18.54 -0.29 18.70
C THR A 119 17.62 -0.25 17.48
N SER A 120 16.41 0.26 17.70
CA SER A 120 15.63 0.87 16.63
C SER A 120 16.52 1.98 16.10
N GLY A 121 17.33 1.65 15.09
CA GLY A 121 18.11 2.62 14.36
C GLY A 121 17.10 3.62 13.83
N ASP A 122 17.12 4.82 14.39
CA ASP A 122 16.44 5.98 13.84
C ASP A 122 17.18 6.30 12.54
N ALA A 123 16.91 5.49 11.51
CA ALA A 123 17.43 5.68 10.19
C ALA A 123 16.88 7.04 9.75
N ALA A 124 17.76 8.05 9.79
CA ALA A 124 17.41 9.43 9.49
C ALA A 124 16.56 9.45 8.22
N LYS A 125 15.35 10.04 8.33
CA LYS A 125 14.42 10.14 7.21
C LYS A 125 15.18 10.73 6.01
N PRO A 126 15.22 10.04 4.85
CA PRO A 126 16.01 10.51 3.73
C PRO A 126 15.60 11.94 3.33
N ALA A 127 16.56 12.86 3.32
CA ALA A 127 16.32 14.24 2.95
C ALA A 127 16.05 14.35 1.43
N GLY A 128 15.04 15.15 1.06
CA GLY A 128 14.67 15.40 -0.33
C GLY A 128 13.76 14.33 -0.95
N PRO A 129 13.35 14.52 -2.23
CA PRO A 129 12.45 13.59 -2.92
C PRO A 129 13.12 12.22 -3.13
N PRO A 130 12.33 11.13 -3.28
CA PRO A 130 12.87 9.82 -3.63
C PRO A 130 13.68 9.88 -4.91
N ARG A 131 14.76 9.10 -4.98
CA ARG A 131 15.62 9.03 -6.17
C ARG A 131 15.81 7.60 -6.61
N VAL A 132 15.95 7.42 -7.92
CA VAL A 132 16.40 6.15 -8.50
C VAL A 132 17.88 5.97 -8.17
N ILE A 133 18.24 4.81 -7.62
CA ILE A 133 19.63 4.45 -7.30
C ILE A 133 20.17 3.33 -8.19
N SER A 134 19.31 2.53 -8.80
CA SER A 134 19.72 1.53 -9.79
C SER A 134 18.59 1.17 -10.74
N THR A 135 18.97 0.73 -11.94
CA THR A 135 18.05 0.22 -12.96
C THR A 135 18.60 -1.06 -13.58
N SER A 136 17.70 -1.90 -14.06
CA SER A 136 18.02 -3.02 -14.96
C SER A 136 17.12 -2.89 -16.19
N PRO A 137 17.65 -2.81 -17.41
CA PRO A 137 19.06 -2.63 -17.74
C PRO A 137 19.65 -1.37 -17.08
N ALA A 138 20.96 -1.39 -16.82
CA ALA A 138 21.64 -0.18 -16.36
C ALA A 138 21.70 0.86 -17.49
N ALA A 139 21.67 2.14 -17.14
CA ALA A 139 21.68 3.23 -18.10
C ALA A 139 22.86 3.16 -19.07
N ASN A 140 22.60 3.47 -20.33
CA ASN A 140 23.52 3.50 -21.46
C ASN A 140 24.23 2.16 -21.76
N ARG A 141 23.73 1.04 -21.23
CA ARG A 141 24.26 -0.29 -21.54
C ARG A 141 23.75 -0.84 -22.86
N VAL A 142 24.54 -1.74 -23.43
CA VAL A 142 24.14 -2.61 -24.53
C VAL A 142 23.82 -3.99 -23.95
N ILE A 143 22.64 -4.52 -24.23
CA ILE A 143 22.18 -5.84 -23.77
C ILE A 143 21.82 -6.73 -24.95
N SER A 144 21.65 -8.04 -24.71
CA SER A 144 21.14 -8.97 -25.71
C SER A 144 19.63 -8.81 -25.91
N ALA A 145 19.14 -9.10 -27.11
CA ALA A 145 17.72 -9.20 -27.40
C ALA A 145 17.01 -10.32 -26.61
N GLY A 146 15.69 -10.19 -26.46
CA GLY A 146 14.83 -11.17 -25.81
C GLY A 146 14.07 -10.63 -24.59
N PRO A 147 13.55 -11.52 -23.73
CA PRO A 147 12.87 -11.14 -22.49
C PRO A 147 13.83 -10.47 -21.51
N ILE A 148 13.37 -9.41 -20.86
CA ILE A 148 14.11 -8.67 -19.85
C ILE A 148 13.24 -8.42 -18.61
N SER A 149 13.90 -8.30 -17.47
CA SER A 149 13.33 -7.68 -16.28
C SER A 149 13.71 -6.21 -16.26
N LEU A 150 12.76 -5.34 -16.61
CA LEU A 150 12.90 -3.90 -16.48
C LEU A 150 12.69 -3.50 -15.02
N LYS A 151 13.78 -3.18 -14.32
CA LYS A 151 13.78 -2.86 -12.88
C LYS A 151 14.14 -1.41 -12.64
N VAL A 152 13.51 -0.81 -11.65
CA VAL A 152 13.89 0.47 -11.04
C VAL A 152 13.94 0.29 -9.53
N THR A 153 15.05 0.72 -8.91
CA THR A 153 15.25 0.68 -7.46
C THR A 153 15.39 2.10 -6.93
N PHE A 154 14.69 2.41 -5.86
CA PHE A 154 14.72 3.70 -5.19
C PHE A 154 15.56 3.67 -3.91
N ASP A 155 16.00 4.85 -3.45
CA ASP A 155 16.76 5.03 -2.20
C ASP A 155 15.95 4.70 -0.93
N ARG A 156 14.64 4.51 -1.05
CA ARG A 156 13.72 4.28 0.07
C ARG A 156 12.52 3.43 -0.35
N PRO A 157 11.79 2.84 0.60
CA PRO A 157 10.53 2.15 0.32
C PRO A 157 9.54 3.08 -0.38
N MET A 158 8.88 2.54 -1.40
CA MET A 158 7.90 3.25 -2.22
C MET A 158 6.52 2.67 -1.98
N ARG A 159 5.49 3.46 -2.27
CA ARG A 159 4.11 3.01 -2.06
C ARG A 159 3.75 1.85 -2.99
N ARG A 160 3.09 0.83 -2.42
CA ARG A 160 2.48 -0.27 -3.18
C ARG A 160 1.52 0.25 -4.25
N ASP A 161 1.47 -0.45 -5.38
CA ASP A 161 0.57 -0.19 -6.50
C ASP A 161 0.61 1.25 -7.04
N SER A 162 1.74 1.95 -6.85
CA SER A 162 1.94 3.32 -7.26
C SER A 162 3.20 3.42 -8.12
N TYR A 163 3.02 3.52 -9.43
CA TYR A 163 4.13 3.47 -10.39
C TYR A 163 3.82 4.24 -11.67
N SER A 164 4.87 4.78 -12.29
CA SER A 164 4.83 5.43 -13.61
C SER A 164 6.01 4.95 -14.44
N PHE A 165 5.82 3.84 -15.15
CA PHE A 165 6.66 3.49 -16.30
C PHE A 165 6.08 4.18 -17.53
N VAL A 166 6.79 5.17 -18.06
CA VAL A 166 6.27 6.07 -19.09
C VAL A 166 7.10 5.93 -20.36
N TYR A 167 6.43 5.79 -21.48
CA TYR A 167 7.06 5.81 -22.80
C TYR A 167 7.37 7.24 -23.23
N ALA A 168 8.53 7.46 -23.83
CA ALA A 168 8.80 8.70 -24.56
C ALA A 168 8.09 8.67 -25.92
N SER A 169 8.19 7.52 -26.61
CA SER A 169 7.38 7.18 -27.78
C SER A 169 7.08 5.68 -27.78
N PRO A 170 6.00 5.22 -28.44
CA PRO A 170 5.70 3.80 -28.57
C PRO A 170 6.83 2.98 -29.21
N GLU A 171 7.59 3.57 -30.14
CA GLU A 171 8.64 2.88 -30.89
C GLU A 171 9.90 2.63 -30.07
N THR A 172 10.12 3.43 -29.04
CA THR A 172 11.31 3.36 -28.17
C THR A 172 11.01 2.70 -26.83
N TYR A 173 9.77 2.31 -26.58
CA TYR A 173 9.38 1.62 -25.35
C TYR A 173 9.51 0.09 -25.50
N PRO A 174 10.07 -0.63 -24.50
CA PRO A 174 10.10 -2.09 -24.50
C PRO A 174 8.69 -2.68 -24.57
N ASP A 175 8.50 -3.82 -25.25
CA ASP A 175 7.19 -4.47 -25.24
C ASP A 175 6.97 -5.15 -23.89
N CYS A 176 6.20 -4.48 -23.02
CA CYS A 176 5.85 -4.98 -21.70
C CYS A 176 4.43 -5.57 -21.63
N GLY A 177 3.70 -5.66 -22.76
CA GLY A 177 2.31 -6.11 -22.80
C GLY A 177 1.40 -5.39 -21.79
N ARG A 178 0.49 -6.16 -21.17
CA ARG A 178 -0.39 -5.71 -20.07
C ARG A 178 0.17 -6.09 -18.69
N ASN A 179 1.48 -6.31 -18.60
CA ASN A 179 2.11 -6.76 -17.36
C ASN A 179 2.01 -5.67 -16.29
N GLN A 180 1.79 -6.08 -15.06
CA GLN A 180 1.85 -5.19 -13.89
C GLN A 180 3.22 -5.34 -13.23
N PRO A 181 3.82 -4.24 -12.75
CA PRO A 181 5.10 -4.32 -12.07
C PRO A 181 4.95 -5.01 -10.72
N VAL A 182 5.88 -5.90 -10.41
CA VAL A 182 6.00 -6.55 -9.10
C VAL A 182 6.96 -5.75 -8.23
N GLN A 183 6.53 -5.44 -7.01
CA GLN A 183 7.37 -4.74 -6.04
C GLN A 183 8.15 -5.72 -5.16
N SER A 184 9.41 -5.41 -4.86
CA SER A 184 10.24 -6.18 -3.92
C SER A 184 9.69 -6.11 -2.50
N ALA A 185 10.07 -7.09 -1.67
CA ALA A 185 9.62 -7.19 -0.28
C ALA A 185 9.98 -5.95 0.57
N ASP A 186 11.14 -5.33 0.30
CA ASP A 186 11.59 -4.09 0.95
C ASP A 186 10.91 -2.82 0.40
N GLY A 187 10.00 -2.96 -0.58
CA GLY A 187 9.28 -1.85 -1.18
C GLY A 187 10.11 -0.95 -2.08
N ARG A 188 11.40 -1.22 -2.29
CA ARG A 188 12.30 -0.30 -3.00
C ARG A 188 12.36 -0.51 -4.51
N THR A 189 12.08 -1.72 -4.98
CA THR A 189 12.29 -2.11 -6.37
C THR A 189 10.98 -2.45 -7.04
N PHE A 190 10.74 -1.93 -8.25
CA PHE A 190 9.66 -2.35 -9.12
C PHE A 190 10.24 -3.07 -10.33
N THR A 191 9.69 -4.23 -10.65
CA THR A 191 10.10 -5.08 -11.77
C THR A 191 8.96 -5.26 -12.74
N LEU A 192 9.16 -4.87 -13.99
CA LEU A 192 8.24 -5.08 -15.10
C LEU A 192 8.86 -6.06 -16.10
N THR A 193 8.12 -7.11 -16.47
CA THR A 193 8.56 -8.05 -17.52
C THR A 193 8.30 -7.45 -18.88
N CYS A 194 9.34 -7.36 -19.71
CA CYS A 194 9.26 -6.82 -21.06
C CYS A 194 10.08 -7.67 -22.04
N SER A 195 9.95 -7.40 -23.34
CA SER A 195 10.79 -7.96 -24.38
C SER A 195 11.38 -6.86 -25.25
N VAL A 196 12.58 -7.11 -25.76
CA VAL A 196 13.33 -6.16 -26.59
C VAL A 196 13.95 -6.84 -27.81
N GLN A 197 14.05 -6.11 -28.91
CA GLN A 197 14.55 -6.58 -30.20
C GLN A 197 15.95 -6.04 -30.47
N SER A 198 16.78 -6.84 -31.16
CA SER A 198 18.13 -6.45 -31.59
C SER A 198 18.11 -5.25 -32.53
N GLY A 199 19.19 -4.45 -32.52
CA GLY A 199 19.38 -3.30 -33.39
C GLY A 199 18.60 -2.05 -32.98
N ARG A 200 17.97 -2.05 -31.79
CA ARG A 200 17.13 -0.95 -31.30
C ARG A 200 17.75 -0.25 -30.09
N SER A 201 17.36 1.02 -29.93
CA SER A 201 17.57 1.78 -28.69
C SER A 201 16.23 1.96 -28.00
N TYR A 202 16.23 1.83 -26.68
CA TYR A 202 15.04 1.91 -25.86
C TYR A 202 15.16 3.05 -24.85
N GLU A 203 14.02 3.66 -24.54
CA GLU A 203 13.87 4.73 -23.56
C GLU A 203 12.66 4.45 -22.67
N VAL A 204 12.87 4.60 -21.36
CA VAL A 204 11.81 4.49 -20.34
C VAL A 204 11.98 5.61 -19.34
N TRP A 205 10.89 6.27 -18.98
CA TRP A 205 10.84 7.23 -17.89
C TRP A 205 10.25 6.58 -16.64
N PHE A 206 10.95 6.70 -15.51
CA PHE A 206 10.41 6.43 -14.18
C PHE A 206 9.99 7.77 -13.58
N ASN A 207 8.67 8.00 -13.58
CA ASN A 207 8.07 9.33 -13.54
C ASN A 207 8.51 10.22 -14.73
N SER A 208 7.61 11.12 -15.15
CA SER A 208 7.85 12.20 -16.10
C SER A 208 7.21 13.49 -15.56
N PRO A 209 7.35 14.65 -16.23
CA PRO A 209 6.66 15.87 -15.80
C PRO A 209 5.13 15.69 -15.66
N ALA A 210 4.51 14.88 -16.52
CA ALA A 210 3.06 14.65 -16.53
C ALA A 210 2.60 13.47 -15.65
N TYR A 211 3.47 12.49 -15.38
CA TYR A 211 3.10 11.27 -14.66
C TYR A 211 4.07 11.02 -13.50
N ARG A 212 3.59 11.10 -12.25
CA ARG A 212 4.45 11.15 -11.05
C ARG A 212 4.04 10.13 -9.98
N ASN A 213 3.65 8.92 -10.37
CA ASN A 213 3.07 7.94 -9.45
C ASN A 213 4.10 7.07 -8.73
N PHE A 214 5.38 7.06 -9.10
CA PHE A 214 6.40 6.58 -8.17
C PHE A 214 6.53 7.60 -7.05
N VAL A 215 5.92 7.29 -5.91
CA VAL A 215 5.91 8.11 -4.70
C VAL A 215 6.37 7.28 -3.51
N ASP A 216 6.99 7.92 -2.53
CA ASP A 216 7.27 7.25 -1.27
C ASP A 216 5.98 6.97 -0.47
N GLU A 217 6.14 6.32 0.68
CA GLU A 217 5.04 6.01 1.59
C GLU A 217 4.29 7.27 2.07
N ASN A 218 4.94 8.44 2.10
CA ASN A 218 4.34 9.73 2.45
C ASN A 218 3.69 10.44 1.26
N GLY A 219 3.92 9.97 0.02
CA GLY A 219 3.40 10.57 -1.20
C GLY A 219 4.26 11.62 -1.85
N ALA A 220 5.51 11.78 -1.42
CA ALA A 220 6.46 12.60 -2.14
C ALA A 220 6.84 11.90 -3.46
N PRO A 221 6.64 12.55 -4.63
CA PRO A 221 6.99 11.94 -5.91
C PRO A 221 8.51 11.87 -6.09
N ALA A 222 8.97 10.74 -6.62
CA ALA A 222 10.36 10.59 -7.02
C ALA A 222 10.71 11.60 -8.12
N THR A 223 11.97 12.05 -8.11
CA THR A 223 12.52 12.88 -9.20
C THR A 223 12.42 12.10 -10.51
N PRO A 224 11.89 12.68 -11.60
CA PRO A 224 11.85 12.01 -12.90
C PRO A 224 13.22 11.48 -13.31
N TYR A 225 13.25 10.24 -13.79
CA TYR A 225 14.48 9.58 -14.23
C TYR A 225 14.29 8.98 -15.62
N ARG A 226 15.18 9.33 -16.55
CA ARG A 226 15.21 8.78 -17.90
C ARG A 226 16.23 7.64 -18.00
N LEU A 227 15.74 6.45 -18.28
CA LEU A 227 16.57 5.30 -18.63
C LEU A 227 16.68 5.19 -20.15
N GLN A 228 17.90 5.06 -20.66
CA GLN A 228 18.19 4.72 -22.06
C GLN A 228 19.12 3.51 -22.12
N PHE A 229 18.90 2.60 -23.05
CA PHE A 229 19.79 1.45 -23.31
C PHE A 229 19.68 0.99 -24.77
N ARG A 230 20.65 0.20 -25.23
CA ARG A 230 20.69 -0.35 -26.59
C ARG A 230 20.65 -1.87 -26.56
N VAL A 231 20.23 -2.47 -27.68
CA VAL A 231 20.08 -3.92 -27.80
C VAL A 231 20.83 -4.40 -29.04
N LYS A 232 21.63 -5.46 -28.87
CA LYS A 232 22.38 -6.14 -29.92
C LYS A 232 21.93 -7.59 -30.07
#